data_AF-A0A3M7FQ99-F1
#
_entry.id   AF-A0A3M7FQ99-F1
#
_cell.length_a   1.000
_cell.length_b   1.000
_cell.length_c   1.000
_cell.angle_alpha   90.00
_cell.angle_beta   90.00
_cell.angle_gamma   90.00
#
_symmetry.space_group_name_H-M   'P 1'
#
loop_
_entity.id
_entity.type
_entity.pdbx_description
1 polymer ?
#
loop_
_entity_poly.entity_id
_entity_poly.type
_entity_poly.pdbx_seq_one_letter_code
_entity_poly.pdbx_strand_id
1 'polypeptide(L)'
;MNVDKVSFYPFILDILSDISESRFVAIDLELSGVPTKQIRHQAGKPSLQDRYAETKEAAERYQILQIGVTCVQQDVENGKYVLRPYNFDLSPIIEERGLDVERIFSFQSGACEFLLKAGFDMARPYTHGVPYLSRDESREARKKHAKRQDKSAMADIQIKPTEVESLAFLERVRTQINEWIAKRAKNSAGDSVEIMAAGAETVAEDQPVPDLSRFERRLIHQLVRAEYPDFVTVSRHTCIQIVPFDKAREERIAAQRRRELEERINRQKGFRWIVEALLGGDLSKLDLREVAKSPVTGEAVFADMDEYRAQFNRASGLLRGNPRVLVGHNCFLDLVYVYRTFIGELPPTVVEFQQKLHALWPTIVDTKYMSTHNCGDINPVSSLEQIATQLSDQAEPKLELDKHHRAYEKEERFHEAGYDSYLTAQIAVRLSSKLEKAGAYIDADSQKTSGITNGMNELNLTNNDSAPRKTTGDTNPNTLNPTADGFTPSVVGAKWKRVGDPTVAGTQGVNDPFQYRPHDLRHHQEDPSLEQGFPGGMPLRGSDFWRVYGNKLRVFGTEEGVCVLDSGDAQDPGSEDEDGDGMLGEGQGGVEIECP
;
A
#
# COMPACT_ATOMS: atom_id res chain seq x y z
N MET A 1 16.90 4.73 6.47
CA MET A 1 16.14 5.27 7.61
C MET A 1 15.26 4.16 8.17
N ASN A 2 15.28 3.92 9.47
CA ASN A 2 14.35 2.98 10.09
C ASN A 2 13.03 3.69 10.35
N VAL A 3 11.91 3.07 9.96
CA VAL A 3 10.57 3.61 10.14
C VAL A 3 9.72 2.57 10.86
N ASP A 4 9.09 2.99 11.95
CA ASP A 4 8.26 2.18 12.83
C ASP A 4 6.84 2.76 12.91
N LYS A 5 5.95 2.12 13.67
CA LYS A 5 4.55 2.55 13.78
C LYS A 5 4.37 3.96 14.36
N VAL A 6 5.34 4.48 15.12
CA VAL A 6 5.28 5.83 15.72
C VAL A 6 5.71 6.87 14.70
N SER A 7 6.78 6.57 13.95
CA SER A 7 7.41 7.46 12.98
C SER A 7 6.80 7.38 11.57
N PHE A 8 6.02 6.34 11.26
CA PHE A 8 5.45 6.12 9.93
C PHE A 8 4.62 7.29 9.39
N TYR A 9 3.54 7.68 10.09
CA TYR A 9 2.70 8.78 9.63
C TYR A 9 3.42 10.14 9.63
N PRO A 10 4.23 10.48 10.65
CA PRO A 10 5.07 11.69 10.61
C PRO A 10 5.98 11.78 9.38
N PHE A 11 6.56 10.65 8.92
CA PHE A 11 7.44 10.64 7.75
C PHE A 11 6.74 10.31 6.43
N ILE A 12 5.43 10.05 6.42
CA ILE A 12 4.77 9.54 5.20
C ILE A 12 4.83 10.54 4.05
N LEU A 13 4.75 11.85 4.32
CA LEU A 13 4.82 12.86 3.25
C LEU A 13 6.20 12.93 2.61
N ASP A 14 7.27 12.77 3.41
CA ASP A 14 8.64 12.71 2.90
C ASP A 14 8.85 11.44 2.07
N ILE A 15 8.37 10.30 2.56
CA ILE A 15 8.41 9.03 1.84
C ILE A 15 7.66 9.14 0.50
N LEU A 16 6.46 9.74 0.49
CA LEU A 16 5.68 9.94 -0.73
C LEU A 16 6.40 10.87 -1.72
N SER A 17 7.01 11.96 -1.25
CA SER A 17 7.85 12.82 -2.08
C SER A 17 9.00 12.03 -2.71
N ASP A 18 9.74 11.26 -1.91
CA ASP A 18 10.88 10.48 -2.39
C ASP A 18 10.48 9.39 -3.39
N ILE A 19 9.33 8.74 -3.20
CA ILE A 19 8.77 7.81 -4.20
C ILE A 19 8.38 8.57 -5.47
N SER A 20 7.73 9.73 -5.34
CA SER A 20 7.22 10.52 -6.48
C SER A 20 8.31 11.14 -7.36
N GLU A 21 9.50 11.36 -6.79
CA GLU A 21 10.68 11.91 -7.48
C GLU A 21 11.68 10.81 -7.91
N SER A 22 11.44 9.55 -7.52
CA SER A 22 12.35 8.45 -7.83
C SER A 22 12.33 8.05 -9.30
N ARG A 23 13.49 7.77 -9.90
CA ARG A 23 13.59 7.10 -11.21
C ARG A 23 13.02 5.68 -11.15
N PHE A 24 13.32 4.98 -10.06
CA PHE A 24 12.81 3.67 -9.71
C PHE A 24 12.91 3.46 -8.19
N VAL A 25 12.23 2.43 -7.70
CA VAL A 25 12.28 2.00 -6.30
C VAL A 25 12.76 0.56 -6.24
N ALA A 26 13.78 0.30 -5.43
CA ALA A 26 14.25 -1.06 -5.15
C ALA A 26 13.62 -1.61 -3.87
N ILE A 27 13.27 -2.89 -3.85
CA ILE A 27 12.72 -3.57 -2.66
C ILE A 27 13.44 -4.87 -2.35
N ASP A 28 13.36 -5.27 -1.10
CA ASP A 28 13.81 -6.57 -0.57
C ASP A 28 13.00 -6.90 0.70
N LEU A 29 12.89 -8.18 1.09
CA LEU A 29 12.03 -8.63 2.20
C LEU A 29 12.75 -9.60 3.15
N GLU A 30 12.44 -9.48 4.44
CA GLU A 30 12.66 -10.56 5.41
C GLU A 30 11.34 -11.27 5.75
N LEU A 31 11.34 -12.60 5.71
CA LEU A 31 10.13 -13.42 5.76
C LEU A 31 10.12 -14.38 6.96
N SER A 32 8.93 -14.63 7.53
CA SER A 32 8.74 -15.61 8.61
C SER A 32 8.91 -17.07 8.18
N GLY A 33 9.01 -17.30 6.87
CA GLY A 33 9.24 -18.59 6.25
C GLY A 33 9.28 -18.46 4.72
N VAL A 34 9.86 -19.46 4.08
CA VAL A 34 10.05 -19.53 2.62
C VAL A 34 9.48 -20.85 2.07
N PRO A 35 9.32 -20.99 0.74
CA PRO A 35 8.80 -22.22 0.16
C PRO A 35 9.67 -23.43 0.52
N THR A 36 9.03 -24.47 1.05
CA THR A 36 9.72 -25.73 1.34
C THR A 36 9.73 -26.58 0.08
N LYS A 37 10.93 -26.98 -0.38
CA LYS A 37 11.07 -27.91 -1.50
C LYS A 37 10.41 -29.24 -1.13
N GLN A 38 9.32 -29.59 -1.79
CA GLN A 38 8.75 -30.92 -1.65
C GLN A 38 9.68 -31.94 -2.32
N ILE A 39 9.85 -33.12 -1.71
CA ILE A 39 10.59 -34.22 -2.32
C ILE A 39 9.78 -34.69 -3.52
N ARG A 40 10.23 -34.34 -4.73
CA ARG A 40 9.59 -34.79 -5.96
C ARG A 40 10.00 -36.23 -6.27
N HIS A 41 9.00 -37.07 -6.52
CA HIS A 41 9.19 -38.43 -7.04
C HIS A 41 9.34 -38.49 -8.57
N GLN A 42 9.08 -37.37 -9.26
CA GLN A 42 9.22 -37.25 -10.72
C GLN A 42 10.61 -36.71 -11.09
N ALA A 43 11.20 -37.26 -12.15
CA ALA A 43 12.48 -36.81 -12.69
C ALA A 43 12.27 -35.55 -13.56
N GLY A 44 13.09 -34.52 -13.36
CA GLY A 44 13.03 -33.26 -14.13
C GLY A 44 13.12 -32.01 -13.24
N LYS A 45 13.28 -30.84 -13.87
CA LYS A 45 13.13 -29.56 -13.16
C LYS A 45 11.62 -29.28 -12.98
N PRO A 46 11.17 -28.67 -11.87
CA PRO A 46 9.80 -28.19 -11.75
C PRO A 46 9.43 -27.18 -12.84
N SER A 47 8.15 -27.13 -13.22
CA SER A 47 7.65 -26.03 -14.06
C SER A 47 7.60 -24.71 -13.28
N LEU A 48 7.40 -23.59 -13.97
CA LEU A 48 7.16 -22.30 -13.33
C LEU A 48 5.85 -22.31 -12.54
N GLN A 49 4.81 -22.97 -13.05
CA GLN A 49 3.54 -23.16 -12.34
C GLN A 49 3.73 -23.92 -11.02
N ASP A 50 4.55 -24.95 -11.02
CA ASP A 50 4.91 -25.70 -9.81
C ASP A 50 5.59 -24.80 -8.78
N ARG A 51 6.61 -24.06 -9.23
CA ARG A 51 7.34 -23.12 -8.37
C ARG A 51 6.42 -22.05 -7.82
N TYR A 52 5.50 -21.52 -8.64
CA TYR A 52 4.50 -20.57 -8.21
C TYR A 52 3.56 -21.17 -7.15
N ALA A 53 3.09 -22.41 -7.33
CA ALA A 53 2.23 -23.07 -6.35
C ALA A 53 2.92 -23.24 -4.99
N GLU A 54 4.20 -23.67 -5.00
CA GLU A 54 5.02 -23.75 -3.78
C GLU A 54 5.19 -22.37 -3.11
N THR A 55 5.42 -21.32 -3.91
CA THR A 55 5.55 -19.94 -3.42
C THR A 55 4.26 -19.38 -2.88
N LYS A 56 3.13 -19.64 -3.56
CA LYS A 56 1.79 -19.25 -3.15
C LYS A 56 1.42 -19.88 -1.80
N GLU A 57 1.63 -21.19 -1.65
CA GLU A 57 1.40 -21.89 -0.38
C GLU A 57 2.22 -21.26 0.77
N ALA A 58 3.48 -20.90 0.49
CA ALA A 58 4.34 -20.25 1.47
C ALA A 58 3.83 -18.84 1.84
N ALA A 59 3.49 -18.01 0.85
CA ALA A 59 2.97 -16.66 1.08
C ALA A 59 1.61 -16.64 1.81
N GLU A 60 0.82 -17.70 1.68
CA GLU A 60 -0.44 -17.86 2.42
C GLU A 60 -0.24 -18.32 3.87
N ARG A 61 0.91 -18.93 4.18
CA ARG A 61 1.23 -19.48 5.50
C ARG A 61 2.13 -18.55 6.33
N TYR A 62 3.07 -17.89 5.68
CA TYR A 62 4.11 -17.07 6.28
C TYR A 62 3.84 -15.58 6.02
N GLN A 63 4.61 -14.70 6.67
CA GLN A 63 4.40 -13.26 6.64
C GLN A 63 5.69 -12.51 6.33
N ILE A 64 5.54 -11.32 5.75
CA ILE A 64 6.62 -10.35 5.67
C ILE A 64 6.83 -9.77 7.08
N LEU A 65 8.06 -9.87 7.58
CA LEU A 65 8.46 -9.31 8.88
C LEU A 65 9.11 -7.94 8.73
N GLN A 66 9.86 -7.75 7.65
CA GLN A 66 10.52 -6.50 7.33
C GLN A 66 10.53 -6.28 5.82
N ILE A 67 10.39 -5.03 5.39
CA ILE A 67 10.52 -4.62 3.99
C ILE A 67 11.51 -3.47 3.87
N GLY A 68 12.46 -3.63 2.97
CA GLY A 68 13.37 -2.59 2.53
C GLY A 68 12.81 -1.87 1.32
N VAL A 69 12.91 -0.55 1.30
CA VAL A 69 12.51 0.27 0.17
C VAL A 69 13.61 1.30 -0.08
N THR A 70 14.22 1.29 -1.25
CA THR A 70 15.22 2.31 -1.63
C THR A 70 14.72 3.12 -2.80
N CYS A 71 14.41 4.39 -2.56
CA CYS A 71 14.07 5.34 -3.61
C CYS A 71 15.35 5.85 -4.26
N VAL A 72 15.43 5.81 -5.59
CA VAL A 72 16.60 6.25 -6.35
C VAL A 72 16.23 7.46 -7.19
N GLN A 73 16.64 8.65 -6.76
CA GLN A 73 16.44 9.88 -7.51
C GLN A 73 17.61 10.08 -8.49
N GLN A 74 17.29 10.56 -9.69
CA GLN A 74 18.28 10.91 -10.69
C GLN A 74 18.53 12.42 -10.65
N ASP A 75 19.80 12.82 -10.48
CA ASP A 75 20.23 14.20 -10.56
C ASP A 75 21.00 14.38 -11.88
N VAL A 76 20.27 14.84 -12.90
CA VAL A 76 20.78 15.01 -14.27
C VAL A 76 21.82 16.12 -14.32
N GLU A 77 21.63 17.20 -13.58
CA GLU A 77 22.52 18.37 -13.56
C GLU A 77 23.91 18.01 -13.05
N ASN A 78 23.98 17.20 -11.99
CA ASN A 78 25.25 16.79 -11.38
C ASN A 78 25.76 15.41 -11.85
N GLY A 79 25.03 14.74 -12.74
CA GLY A 79 25.40 13.43 -13.29
C GLY A 79 25.53 12.35 -12.22
N LYS A 80 24.59 12.29 -11.26
CA LYS A 80 24.62 11.35 -10.14
C LYS A 80 23.24 10.78 -9.81
N TYR A 81 23.23 9.74 -8.98
CA TYR A 81 22.02 9.19 -8.37
C TYR A 81 22.06 9.38 -6.86
N VAL A 82 20.94 9.81 -6.29
CA VAL A 82 20.76 9.96 -4.85
C VAL A 82 19.88 8.82 -4.33
N LEU A 83 20.41 8.04 -3.39
CA LEU A 83 19.76 6.86 -2.84
C LEU A 83 19.18 7.20 -1.46
N ARG A 84 17.91 6.81 -1.25
CA ARG A 84 17.17 6.96 0.01
C ARG A 84 16.61 5.63 0.46
N PRO A 85 17.42 4.81 1.15
CA PRO A 85 16.95 3.57 1.74
C PRO A 85 16.07 3.80 2.97
N TYR A 86 15.03 3.01 3.08
CA TYR A 86 14.12 2.87 4.19
C TYR A 86 14.04 1.40 4.61
N ASN A 87 13.80 1.18 5.89
CA ASN A 87 13.61 -0.13 6.45
C ASN A 87 12.38 -0.09 7.36
N PHE A 88 11.41 -0.96 7.10
CA PHE A 88 10.14 -1.01 7.82
C PHE A 88 9.94 -2.39 8.42
N ASP A 89 9.85 -2.48 9.74
CA ASP A 89 9.28 -3.68 10.38
C ASP A 89 7.77 -3.65 10.16
N LEU A 90 7.16 -4.77 9.77
CA LEU A 90 5.72 -4.84 9.48
C LEU A 90 4.97 -5.63 10.55
N SER A 91 3.85 -5.07 11.02
CA SER A 91 3.02 -5.72 12.02
C SER A 91 1.84 -6.44 11.37
N PRO A 92 1.73 -7.77 11.51
CA PRO A 92 0.51 -8.48 11.11
C PRO A 92 -0.64 -8.26 12.11
N ILE A 93 -0.42 -7.54 13.22
CA ILE A 93 -1.45 -7.28 14.23
C ILE A 93 -2.42 -6.21 13.72
N ILE A 94 -3.72 -6.51 13.83
CA ILE A 94 -4.79 -5.55 13.57
C ILE A 94 -5.15 -4.88 14.90
N GLU A 95 -4.72 -3.63 15.07
CA GLU A 95 -4.93 -2.86 16.30
C GLU A 95 -6.35 -2.24 16.34
N GLU A 96 -6.91 -1.94 15.16
CA GLU A 96 -8.23 -1.30 15.03
C GLU A 96 -9.39 -2.26 15.32
N ARG A 97 -10.07 -2.04 16.46
CA ARG A 97 -11.22 -2.84 16.87
C ARG A 97 -12.44 -2.60 15.97
N GLY A 98 -13.16 -3.69 15.69
CA GLY A 98 -14.42 -3.67 14.94
C GLY A 98 -14.27 -3.65 13.41
N LEU A 99 -13.08 -3.97 12.90
CA LEU A 99 -12.89 -4.43 11.51
C LEU A 99 -13.26 -5.91 11.33
N ASP A 100 -13.16 -6.69 12.41
CA ASP A 100 -13.50 -8.12 12.46
C ASP A 100 -12.73 -8.96 11.43
N VAL A 101 -11.50 -8.58 11.16
CA VAL A 101 -10.52 -9.32 10.36
C VAL A 101 -9.56 -9.99 11.34
N GLU A 102 -9.22 -11.24 11.07
CA GLU A 102 -8.29 -12.03 11.88
C GLU A 102 -7.25 -12.67 10.96
N ARG A 103 -5.97 -12.61 11.35
CA ARG A 103 -4.87 -13.23 10.63
C ARG A 103 -4.34 -14.42 11.40
N ILE A 104 -4.24 -15.56 10.73
CA ILE A 104 -3.55 -16.74 11.23
C ILE A 104 -2.34 -16.94 10.33
N PHE A 105 -1.16 -17.02 10.93
CA PHE A 105 0.09 -17.22 10.22
C PHE A 105 1.02 -18.11 11.02
N SER A 106 2.11 -18.54 10.39
CA SER A 106 3.10 -19.45 10.96
C SER A 106 4.52 -18.92 10.80
N PHE A 107 5.44 -19.62 11.46
CA PHE A 107 6.88 -19.44 11.31
C PHE A 107 7.52 -20.75 10.86
N GLN A 108 8.50 -20.65 9.97
CA GLN A 108 9.38 -21.75 9.63
C GLN A 108 10.61 -21.71 10.55
N SER A 109 10.88 -22.80 11.27
CA SER A 109 11.99 -22.87 12.23
C SER A 109 13.34 -22.51 11.62
N GLY A 110 13.64 -22.97 10.40
CA GLY A 110 14.88 -22.64 9.70
C GLY A 110 15.01 -21.16 9.33
N ALA A 111 13.91 -20.52 8.92
CA ALA A 111 13.90 -19.07 8.66
C ALA A 111 14.11 -18.28 9.96
N CYS A 112 13.47 -18.70 11.06
CA CYS A 112 13.72 -18.10 12.37
C CYS A 112 15.18 -18.21 12.79
N GLU A 113 15.79 -19.40 12.67
CA GLU A 113 17.19 -19.61 13.02
C GLU A 113 18.12 -18.71 12.19
N PHE A 114 17.85 -18.60 10.88
CA PHE A 114 18.62 -17.76 9.98
C PHE A 114 18.55 -16.28 10.38
N LEU A 115 17.33 -15.75 10.53
CA LEU A 115 17.09 -14.35 10.92
C LEU A 115 17.72 -14.02 12.29
N LEU A 116 17.57 -14.90 13.27
CA LEU A 116 18.18 -14.72 14.59
C LEU A 116 19.72 -14.70 14.52
N LYS A 117 20.33 -15.54 13.66
CA LYS A 117 21.78 -15.51 13.44
C LYS A 117 22.24 -14.23 12.74
N ALA A 118 21.42 -13.64 11.89
CA ALA A 118 21.65 -12.34 11.27
C ALA A 118 21.42 -11.15 12.23
N GLY A 119 20.94 -11.40 13.45
CA GLY A 119 20.68 -10.35 14.45
C GLY A 119 19.29 -9.72 14.36
N PHE A 120 18.37 -10.31 13.59
CA PHE A 120 16.98 -9.86 13.53
C PHE A 120 16.28 -10.01 14.89
N ASP A 121 15.62 -8.94 15.34
CA ASP A 121 14.81 -8.97 16.55
C ASP A 121 13.35 -9.37 16.23
N MET A 122 13.02 -10.63 16.55
CA MET A 122 11.70 -11.22 16.34
C MET A 122 10.56 -10.48 17.05
N ALA A 123 10.84 -9.67 18.07
CA ALA A 123 9.82 -8.90 18.77
C ALA A 123 9.47 -7.59 18.05
N ARG A 124 10.35 -7.03 17.21
CA ARG A 124 10.14 -5.71 16.59
C ARG A 124 8.91 -5.63 15.70
N PRO A 125 8.62 -6.60 14.82
CA PRO A 125 7.37 -6.61 14.04
C PRO A 125 6.10 -6.44 14.88
N TYR A 126 6.07 -6.99 16.10
CA TYR A 126 4.88 -7.00 16.96
C TYR A 126 4.81 -5.82 17.93
N THR A 127 5.95 -5.24 18.27
CA THR A 127 6.04 -4.16 19.27
C THR A 127 6.07 -2.79 18.60
N HIS A 128 6.80 -2.67 17.49
CA HIS A 128 7.09 -1.42 16.79
C HIS A 128 6.70 -1.46 15.30
N GLY A 129 6.32 -2.63 14.76
CA GLY A 129 6.05 -2.76 13.33
C GLY A 129 4.90 -1.89 12.83
N VAL A 130 5.07 -1.34 11.63
CA VAL A 130 4.06 -0.54 10.93
C VAL A 130 2.87 -1.44 10.60
N PRO A 131 1.63 -1.03 10.94
CA PRO A 131 0.46 -1.82 10.62
C PRO A 131 0.24 -1.88 9.10
N TYR A 132 -0.54 -2.86 8.66
CA TYR A 132 -1.07 -2.86 7.30
C TYR A 132 -2.45 -3.50 7.26
N LEU A 133 -3.17 -3.24 6.17
CA LEU A 133 -4.43 -3.89 5.82
C LEU A 133 -4.48 -4.05 4.31
N SER A 134 -4.68 -5.26 3.79
CA SER A 134 -4.80 -5.50 2.35
C SER A 134 -6.09 -4.91 1.75
N ARG A 135 -6.15 -4.79 0.42
CA ARG A 135 -7.38 -4.39 -0.29
C ARG A 135 -8.53 -5.38 0.00
N ASP A 136 -8.26 -6.67 -0.02
CA ASP A 136 -9.25 -7.70 0.30
C ASP A 136 -9.75 -7.63 1.75
N GLU A 137 -8.86 -7.47 2.73
CA GLU A 137 -9.27 -7.32 4.13
C GLU A 137 -10.10 -6.04 4.35
N SER A 138 -9.81 -4.97 3.60
CA SER A 138 -10.64 -3.75 3.64
C SER A 138 -12.04 -4.00 3.06
N ARG A 139 -12.15 -4.73 1.94
CA ARG A 139 -13.44 -5.18 1.38
C ARG A 139 -14.18 -6.09 2.35
N GLU A 140 -13.49 -7.03 2.99
CA GLU A 140 -14.06 -7.94 3.96
C GLU A 140 -14.62 -7.19 5.17
N ALA A 141 -13.87 -6.24 5.72
CA ALA A 141 -14.32 -5.39 6.82
C ALA A 141 -15.60 -4.62 6.45
N ARG A 142 -15.66 -4.02 5.25
CA ARG A 142 -16.87 -3.35 4.72
C ARG A 142 -18.04 -4.31 4.59
N LYS A 143 -17.83 -5.50 4.02
CA LYS A 143 -18.86 -6.53 3.83
C LYS A 143 -19.40 -7.04 5.17
N LYS A 144 -18.52 -7.33 6.14
CA LYS A 144 -18.90 -7.74 7.50
C LYS A 144 -19.66 -6.63 8.22
N HIS A 145 -19.24 -5.38 8.07
CA HIS A 145 -19.96 -4.24 8.62
C HIS A 145 -21.36 -4.08 8.01
N ALA A 146 -21.48 -4.12 6.68
CA ALA A 146 -22.77 -4.04 5.98
C ALA A 146 -23.72 -5.17 6.40
N LYS A 147 -23.24 -6.41 6.47
CA LYS A 147 -24.01 -7.57 6.94
C LYS A 147 -24.51 -7.42 8.38
N ARG A 148 -23.76 -6.73 9.26
CA ARG A 148 -24.20 -6.42 10.64
C ARG A 148 -25.23 -5.31 10.70
N GLN A 149 -25.19 -4.36 9.77
CA GLN A 149 -26.19 -3.29 9.69
C GLN A 149 -27.51 -3.77 9.10
N ASP A 150 -27.47 -4.82 8.26
CA ASP A 150 -28.67 -5.46 7.74
C ASP A 150 -29.42 -6.24 8.84
N LYS A 151 -30.30 -5.51 9.54
CA LYS A 151 -31.20 -6.07 10.56
C LYS A 151 -32.25 -7.02 9.96
N SER A 152 -32.46 -7.03 8.65
CA SER A 152 -33.44 -7.92 7.99
C SER A 152 -32.89 -9.33 7.78
N ALA A 153 -31.57 -9.48 7.64
CA ALA A 153 -30.89 -10.77 7.48
C ALA A 153 -30.84 -11.64 8.75
N MET A 154 -31.25 -11.12 9.92
CA MET A 154 -31.27 -11.89 11.16
C MET A 154 -32.53 -12.75 11.26
N ALA A 155 -32.34 -14.07 11.29
CA ALA A 155 -33.42 -15.03 11.48
C ALA A 155 -34.18 -14.80 12.80
N ASP A 156 -35.51 -14.84 12.69
CA ASP A 156 -36.45 -14.66 13.79
C ASP A 156 -36.36 -15.83 14.76
N ILE A 157 -36.30 -15.49 16.05
CA ILE A 157 -36.44 -16.46 17.13
C ILE A 157 -37.88 -16.97 17.09
N GLN A 158 -38.03 -18.27 16.91
CA GLN A 158 -39.31 -18.97 16.98
C GLN A 158 -39.59 -19.33 18.43
N ILE A 159 -40.56 -18.64 19.05
CA ILE A 159 -40.99 -18.91 20.43
C ILE A 159 -42.03 -20.02 20.39
N LYS A 160 -41.77 -21.11 21.12
CA LYS A 160 -42.74 -22.19 21.23
C LYS A 160 -43.91 -21.78 22.13
N PRO A 161 -45.14 -22.30 21.91
CA PRO A 161 -46.28 -22.05 22.81
C PRO A 161 -46.04 -22.44 24.27
N THR A 162 -45.06 -23.31 24.53
CA THR A 162 -44.65 -23.75 25.88
C THR A 162 -43.74 -22.74 26.61
N GLU A 163 -43.20 -21.73 25.93
CA GLU A 163 -42.28 -20.73 26.50
C GLU A 163 -43.06 -19.55 27.12
N VAL A 164 -43.83 -19.86 28.18
CA VAL A 164 -44.78 -18.93 28.81
C VAL A 164 -44.13 -17.63 29.28
N GLU A 165 -42.91 -17.69 29.82
CA GLU A 165 -42.17 -16.50 30.29
C GLU A 165 -41.82 -15.53 29.15
N SER A 166 -41.38 -16.07 28.00
CA SER A 166 -41.03 -15.26 26.82
C SER A 166 -42.27 -14.63 26.18
N LEU A 167 -43.37 -15.37 26.16
CA LEU A 167 -44.67 -14.86 25.70
C LEU A 167 -45.20 -13.76 26.61
N ALA A 168 -45.14 -13.95 27.94
CA ALA A 168 -45.54 -12.94 28.92
C ALA A 168 -44.67 -11.68 28.84
N PHE A 169 -43.36 -11.85 28.61
CA PHE A 169 -42.43 -10.75 28.36
C PHE A 169 -42.83 -9.95 27.12
N LEU A 170 -43.04 -10.60 25.97
CA LEU A 170 -43.45 -9.92 24.74
C LEU A 170 -44.79 -9.20 24.90
N GLU A 171 -45.76 -9.81 25.57
CA GLU A 171 -47.08 -9.21 25.80
C GLU A 171 -46.99 -7.95 26.66
N ARG A 172 -46.13 -7.97 27.69
CA ARG A 172 -45.83 -6.77 28.47
C ARG A 172 -45.23 -5.67 27.60
N VAL A 173 -44.26 -6.02 26.75
CA VAL A 173 -43.61 -5.05 25.84
C VAL A 173 -44.62 -4.45 24.86
N ARG A 174 -45.49 -5.27 24.23
CA ARG A 174 -46.59 -4.79 23.37
C ARG A 174 -47.49 -3.81 24.10
N THR A 175 -47.87 -4.14 25.34
CA THR A 175 -48.72 -3.29 26.17
C THR A 175 -48.08 -1.92 26.40
N GLN A 176 -46.81 -1.88 26.79
CA GLN A 176 -46.07 -0.63 27.01
C GLN A 176 -45.97 0.21 25.73
N ILE A 177 -45.69 -0.42 24.58
CA ILE A 177 -45.61 0.28 23.28
C ILE A 177 -46.98 0.86 22.91
N ASN A 178 -48.04 0.06 22.99
CA ASN A 178 -49.40 0.48 22.62
C ASN A 178 -49.93 1.60 23.51
N GLU A 179 -49.68 1.53 24.83
CA GLU A 179 -50.01 2.61 25.76
C GLU A 179 -49.26 3.90 25.42
N TRP A 180 -47.97 3.80 25.11
CA TRP A 180 -47.18 4.95 24.70
C TRP A 180 -47.71 5.57 23.40
N ILE A 181 -48.02 4.75 22.38
CA ILE A 181 -48.62 5.21 21.12
C ILE A 181 -49.94 5.94 21.40
N ALA A 182 -50.81 5.38 22.25
CA ALA A 182 -52.09 5.99 22.61
C ALA A 182 -51.93 7.33 23.37
N LYS A 183 -50.94 7.44 24.27
CA LYS A 183 -50.63 8.69 24.99
C LYS A 183 -49.99 9.73 24.06
N ARG A 184 -49.15 9.30 23.11
CA ARG A 184 -48.51 10.16 22.11
C ARG A 184 -49.54 10.77 21.16
N ALA A 185 -50.54 10.00 20.71
CA ALA A 185 -51.65 10.51 19.90
C ALA A 185 -52.47 11.62 20.61
N LYS A 186 -52.41 11.67 21.95
CA LYS A 186 -53.06 12.69 22.79
C LYS A 186 -52.11 13.82 23.22
N ASN A 187 -50.92 13.92 22.62
CA ASN A 187 -49.86 14.88 23.00
C ASN A 187 -49.50 14.85 24.51
N SER A 188 -49.69 13.71 25.16
CA SER A 188 -49.55 13.54 26.62
C SER A 188 -48.36 12.64 27.01
N ALA A 189 -47.50 12.30 26.04
CA ALA A 189 -46.28 11.51 26.26
C ALA A 189 -45.12 12.08 25.42
N GLY A 190 -43.89 11.75 25.82
CA GLY A 190 -42.67 12.14 25.09
C GLY A 190 -42.45 11.32 23.81
N ASP A 191 -41.41 11.70 23.06
CA ASP A 191 -41.07 11.14 21.75
C ASP A 191 -40.45 9.73 21.79
N SER A 192 -40.39 9.07 22.94
CA SER A 192 -39.86 7.72 23.07
C SER A 192 -40.46 6.95 24.24
N VAL A 193 -40.39 5.63 24.17
CA VAL A 193 -40.64 4.73 25.32
C VAL A 193 -39.40 3.89 25.60
N GLU A 194 -39.09 3.69 26.88
CA GLU A 194 -37.97 2.86 27.33
C GLU A 194 -38.48 1.53 27.86
N ILE A 195 -38.04 0.44 27.25
CA ILE A 195 -38.34 -0.92 27.70
C ILE A 195 -37.20 -1.38 28.61
N MET A 196 -37.52 -1.63 29.88
CA MET A 196 -36.59 -2.11 30.90
C MET A 196 -36.89 -3.57 31.30
N ALA A 197 -35.97 -4.20 32.04
CA ALA A 197 -36.21 -5.51 32.63
C ALA A 197 -37.34 -5.46 33.68
N ALA A 198 -38.02 -6.58 33.88
CA ALA A 198 -39.07 -6.67 34.87
C ALA A 198 -38.50 -6.39 36.28
N GLY A 199 -39.16 -5.51 37.05
CA GLY A 199 -38.71 -5.13 38.40
C GLY A 199 -37.70 -3.99 38.45
N ALA A 200 -37.20 -3.49 37.30
CA ALA A 200 -36.28 -2.36 37.23
C ALA A 200 -36.87 -1.05 37.76
N GLU A 201 -38.19 -0.85 37.62
CA GLU A 201 -38.90 0.36 38.05
C GLU A 201 -39.04 0.49 39.58
N THR A 202 -38.78 -0.60 40.32
CA THR A 202 -38.98 -0.69 41.78
C THR A 202 -37.67 -0.77 42.58
N VAL A 203 -36.52 -0.62 41.90
CA VAL A 203 -35.20 -0.73 42.52
C VAL A 203 -34.82 0.59 43.20
N ALA A 204 -34.41 0.53 44.47
CA ALA A 204 -33.91 1.70 45.20
C ALA A 204 -32.59 2.21 44.60
N GLU A 205 -32.31 3.52 44.71
CA GLU A 205 -31.16 4.18 44.05
C GLU A 205 -29.79 3.53 44.29
N ASP A 206 -29.61 2.80 45.41
CA ASP A 206 -28.36 2.13 45.79
C ASP A 206 -28.22 0.67 45.29
N GLN A 207 -29.18 0.14 44.52
CA GLN A 207 -29.14 -1.23 44.02
C GLN A 207 -28.96 -1.30 42.50
N PRO A 208 -28.21 -2.29 41.97
CA PRO A 208 -28.02 -2.44 40.54
C PRO A 208 -29.36 -2.77 39.86
N VAL A 209 -29.74 -1.94 38.91
CA VAL A 209 -30.94 -2.14 38.09
C VAL A 209 -30.78 -3.43 37.29
N PRO A 210 -31.77 -4.35 37.29
CA PRO A 210 -31.76 -5.54 36.46
C PRO A 210 -31.59 -5.18 34.98
N ASP A 211 -30.61 -5.78 34.33
CA ASP A 211 -30.36 -5.60 32.89
C ASP A 211 -31.21 -6.55 32.06
N LEU A 212 -31.68 -6.08 30.90
CA LEU A 212 -32.29 -6.95 29.90
C LEU A 212 -31.25 -7.97 29.41
N SER A 213 -31.61 -9.26 29.46
CA SER A 213 -30.77 -10.33 28.90
C SER A 213 -30.57 -10.16 27.39
N ARG A 214 -29.49 -10.73 26.84
CA ARG A 214 -29.25 -10.70 25.38
C ARG A 214 -30.42 -11.28 24.58
N PHE A 215 -31.11 -12.27 25.16
CA PHE A 215 -32.29 -12.90 24.57
C PHE A 215 -33.50 -11.95 24.55
N GLU A 216 -33.85 -11.34 25.69
CA GLU A 216 -34.94 -10.35 25.80
C GLU A 216 -34.69 -9.13 24.90
N ARG A 217 -33.46 -8.63 24.86
CA ARG A 217 -33.08 -7.52 23.96
C ARG A 217 -33.37 -7.88 22.51
N ARG A 218 -33.01 -9.10 22.09
CA ARG A 218 -33.25 -9.59 20.73
C ARG A 218 -34.74 -9.75 20.44
N LEU A 219 -35.54 -10.22 21.41
CA LEU A 219 -36.99 -10.31 21.28
C LEU A 219 -37.64 -8.93 21.09
N ILE A 220 -37.20 -7.90 21.82
CA ILE A 220 -37.70 -6.52 21.62
C ILE A 220 -37.38 -6.02 20.20
N HIS A 221 -36.13 -6.19 19.74
CA HIS A 221 -35.74 -5.80 18.38
C HIS A 221 -36.58 -6.50 17.31
N GLN A 222 -36.82 -7.80 17.47
CA GLN A 222 -37.65 -8.61 16.56
C GLN A 222 -39.11 -8.16 16.58
N LEU A 223 -39.69 -7.94 17.76
CA LEU A 223 -41.07 -7.50 17.94
C LEU A 223 -41.33 -6.17 17.24
N VAL A 224 -40.49 -5.16 17.51
CA VAL A 224 -40.65 -3.82 16.91
C VAL A 224 -40.49 -3.88 15.39
N ARG A 225 -39.49 -4.61 14.89
CA ARG A 225 -39.27 -4.80 13.45
C ARG A 225 -40.47 -5.47 12.76
N ALA A 226 -41.14 -6.42 13.42
CA ALA A 226 -42.22 -7.20 12.82
C ALA A 226 -43.61 -6.54 12.95
N GLU A 227 -43.92 -5.96 14.10
CA GLU A 227 -45.28 -5.48 14.42
C GLU A 227 -45.41 -3.94 14.39
N TYR A 228 -44.30 -3.20 14.40
CA TYR A 228 -44.28 -1.73 14.59
C TYR A 228 -43.38 -1.01 13.56
N PRO A 229 -43.73 -1.01 12.25
CA PRO A 229 -42.87 -0.51 11.17
C PRO A 229 -42.56 0.99 11.24
N ASP A 230 -43.41 1.79 11.89
CA ASP A 230 -43.23 3.24 12.05
C ASP A 230 -42.24 3.59 13.18
N PHE A 231 -41.62 2.60 13.81
CA PHE A 231 -40.75 2.77 14.96
C PHE A 231 -39.44 1.98 14.80
N VAL A 232 -38.40 2.46 15.48
CA VAL A 232 -37.10 1.81 15.54
C VAL A 232 -36.59 1.71 16.97
N THR A 233 -35.81 0.68 17.20
CA THR A 233 -35.17 0.39 18.48
C THR A 233 -33.75 0.93 18.55
N VAL A 234 -33.43 1.56 19.68
CA VAL A 234 -32.11 2.05 20.04
C VAL A 234 -31.68 1.36 21.33
N SER A 235 -30.65 0.52 21.25
CA SER A 235 -30.08 -0.14 22.43
C SER A 235 -29.37 0.89 23.33
N ARG A 236 -29.74 0.94 24.62
CA ARG A 236 -29.02 1.67 25.68
C ARG A 236 -28.37 0.66 26.64
N HIS A 237 -27.65 1.12 27.66
CA HIS A 237 -26.97 0.19 28.58
C HIS A 237 -27.97 -0.75 29.27
N THR A 238 -28.96 -0.18 29.96
CA THR A 238 -29.95 -0.88 30.80
C THR A 238 -31.30 -1.12 30.12
N CYS A 239 -31.63 -0.36 29.07
CA CYS A 239 -32.93 -0.40 28.41
C CYS A 239 -32.84 -0.48 26.87
N ILE A 240 -33.97 -0.75 26.23
CA ILE A 240 -34.16 -0.51 24.79
C ILE A 240 -35.14 0.64 24.63
N GLN A 241 -34.68 1.71 24.01
CA GLN A 241 -35.51 2.87 23.69
C GLN A 241 -36.17 2.64 22.32
N ILE A 242 -37.47 2.88 22.23
CA ILE A 242 -38.24 2.83 21.00
C ILE A 242 -38.58 4.27 20.61
N VAL A 243 -38.23 4.64 19.39
CA VAL A 243 -38.41 6.00 18.85
C VAL A 243 -39.12 5.93 17.50
N PRO A 244 -39.80 7.01 17.08
CA PRO A 244 -40.38 7.11 15.75
C PRO A 244 -39.31 6.94 14.67
N PHE A 245 -39.65 6.21 13.61
CA PHE A 245 -38.82 6.10 12.43
C PHE A 245 -38.72 7.46 11.74
N ASP A 246 -37.49 7.89 11.50
CA ASP A 246 -37.19 9.10 10.74
C ASP A 246 -36.12 8.72 9.72
N LYS A 247 -36.52 8.67 8.45
CA LYS A 247 -35.65 8.30 7.34
C LYS A 247 -34.37 9.13 7.30
N ALA A 248 -34.48 10.46 7.48
CA ALA A 248 -33.33 11.36 7.44
C ALA A 248 -32.39 11.19 8.65
N ARG A 249 -32.93 10.84 9.82
CA ARG A 249 -32.11 10.49 10.99
C ARG A 249 -31.38 9.16 10.77
N GLU A 250 -32.08 8.13 10.31
CA GLU A 250 -31.48 6.80 10.09
C GLU A 250 -30.42 6.83 8.99
N GLU A 251 -30.63 7.58 7.91
CA GLU A 251 -29.64 7.79 6.85
C GLU A 251 -28.38 8.51 7.38
N ARG A 252 -28.54 9.55 8.22
CA ARG A 252 -27.41 10.24 8.86
C ARG A 252 -26.62 9.31 9.79
N ILE A 253 -27.29 8.49 10.59
CA ILE A 253 -26.65 7.51 11.47
C ILE A 253 -25.91 6.46 10.65
N ALA A 254 -26.51 5.95 9.58
CA ALA A 254 -25.87 4.98 8.69
C ALA A 254 -24.63 5.58 8.00
N ALA A 255 -24.72 6.82 7.53
CA ALA A 255 -23.58 7.54 6.94
C ALA A 255 -22.44 7.75 7.94
N GLN A 256 -22.77 8.15 9.18
CA GLN A 256 -21.78 8.29 10.25
C GLN A 256 -21.08 6.96 10.55
N ARG A 257 -21.82 5.85 10.67
CA ARG A 257 -21.23 4.52 10.93
C ARG A 257 -20.31 4.07 9.80
N ARG A 258 -20.69 4.32 8.54
CA ARG A 258 -19.84 4.05 7.37
C ARG A 258 -18.56 4.88 7.43
N ARG A 259 -18.67 6.17 7.73
CA ARG A 259 -17.50 7.05 7.88
C ARG A 259 -16.55 6.56 8.99
N GLU A 260 -17.09 6.22 10.16
CA GLU A 260 -16.29 5.70 11.29
C GLU A 260 -15.61 4.35 10.94
N LEU A 261 -16.22 3.52 10.09
CA LEU A 261 -15.57 2.32 9.56
C LEU A 261 -14.41 2.68 8.62
N GLU A 262 -14.62 3.59 7.67
CA GLU A 262 -13.58 4.02 6.74
C GLU A 262 -12.40 4.68 7.47
N GLU A 263 -12.65 5.51 8.48
CA GLU A 263 -11.59 6.09 9.31
C GLU A 263 -10.76 5.00 10.02
N ARG A 264 -11.40 3.93 10.52
CA ARG A 264 -10.69 2.77 11.09
C ARG A 264 -9.87 2.01 10.03
N ILE A 265 -10.44 1.76 8.86
CA ILE A 265 -9.75 1.13 7.74
C ILE A 265 -8.51 1.95 7.36
N ASN A 266 -8.64 3.27 7.27
CA ASN A 266 -7.55 4.17 6.88
C ASN A 266 -6.43 4.22 7.91
N ARG A 267 -6.73 4.17 9.21
CA ARG A 267 -5.70 4.09 10.26
C ARG A 267 -4.94 2.76 10.23
N GLN A 268 -5.65 1.64 10.01
CA GLN A 268 -5.04 0.31 9.89
C GLN A 268 -4.32 0.10 8.55
N LYS A 269 -4.60 0.91 7.53
CA LYS A 269 -4.02 0.82 6.18
C LYS A 269 -2.49 0.82 6.20
N GLY A 270 -1.90 1.69 7.02
CA GLY A 270 -0.47 1.75 7.31
C GLY A 270 0.42 1.58 6.09
N PHE A 271 1.32 0.59 6.07
CA PHE A 271 2.28 0.39 4.98
C PHE A 271 1.63 0.21 3.60
N ARG A 272 0.36 -0.24 3.52
CA ARG A 272 -0.34 -0.29 2.22
C ARG A 272 -0.39 1.09 1.55
N TRP A 273 -0.38 2.21 2.28
CA TRP A 273 -0.27 3.55 1.66
C TRP A 273 0.96 3.70 0.77
N ILE A 274 2.09 3.13 1.17
CA ILE A 274 3.33 3.11 0.37
C ILE A 274 3.13 2.23 -0.87
N VAL A 275 2.46 1.09 -0.73
CA VAL A 275 2.14 0.21 -1.86
C VAL A 275 1.21 0.92 -2.86
N GLU A 276 0.15 1.59 -2.39
CA GLU A 276 -0.73 2.39 -3.25
C GLU A 276 0.06 3.49 -3.98
N ALA A 277 1.02 4.14 -3.31
CA ALA A 277 1.88 5.13 -3.94
C ALA A 277 2.77 4.53 -5.04
N LEU A 278 3.38 3.36 -4.77
CA LEU A 278 4.19 2.63 -5.77
C LEU A 278 3.36 2.19 -6.98
N LEU A 279 2.07 1.93 -6.78
CA LEU A 279 1.11 1.56 -7.82
C LEU A 279 0.49 2.77 -8.54
N GLY A 280 0.81 4.00 -8.12
CA GLY A 280 0.17 5.21 -8.63
C GLY A 280 -1.35 5.29 -8.34
N GLY A 281 -1.80 4.63 -7.27
CA GLY A 281 -3.20 4.56 -6.86
C GLY A 281 -3.69 5.82 -6.12
N ASP A 282 -4.93 5.75 -5.63
CA ASP A 282 -5.56 6.85 -4.90
C ASP A 282 -5.07 6.95 -3.44
N LEU A 283 -4.47 8.10 -3.12
CA LEU A 283 -3.97 8.46 -1.79
C LEU A 283 -4.89 9.45 -1.06
N SER A 284 -5.99 9.91 -1.66
CA SER A 284 -6.83 11.02 -1.17
C SER A 284 -7.45 10.79 0.21
N LYS A 285 -7.58 9.52 0.61
CA LYS A 285 -8.13 9.09 1.90
C LYS A 285 -7.09 9.08 3.03
N LEU A 286 -5.84 9.49 2.77
CA LEU A 286 -4.81 9.62 3.79
C LEU A 286 -5.15 10.80 4.74
N ASP A 287 -5.23 10.52 6.04
CA ASP A 287 -5.52 11.57 7.03
C ASP A 287 -4.24 12.35 7.37
N LEU A 288 -4.12 13.56 6.82
CA LEU A 288 -2.98 14.45 7.07
C LEU A 288 -2.84 14.86 8.55
N ARG A 289 -3.87 14.69 9.38
CA ARG A 289 -3.77 14.94 10.83
C ARG A 289 -2.85 13.94 11.52
N GLU A 290 -2.73 12.73 10.97
CA GLU A 290 -1.81 11.71 11.49
C GLU A 290 -0.34 12.07 11.25
N VAL A 291 -0.06 12.91 10.25
CA VAL A 291 1.28 13.45 9.94
C VAL A 291 1.73 14.46 10.99
N ALA A 292 0.80 15.21 11.59
CA ALA A 292 1.07 16.20 12.62
C ALA A 292 1.33 15.56 14.00
N LYS A 293 2.23 14.58 14.04
CA LYS A 293 2.67 13.88 15.26
C LYS A 293 4.19 13.84 15.35
N SER A 294 4.71 13.74 16.56
CA SER A 294 6.13 13.56 16.82
C SER A 294 6.57 12.16 16.35
N PRO A 295 7.63 12.02 15.53
CA PRO A 295 8.14 10.72 15.10
C PRO A 295 8.77 9.90 16.23
N VAL A 296 8.97 10.49 17.42
CA VAL A 296 9.58 9.82 18.57
C VAL A 296 8.54 9.48 19.64
N THR A 297 7.64 10.42 19.95
CA THR A 297 6.66 10.23 21.05
C THR A 297 5.26 9.86 20.56
N GLY A 298 4.94 10.08 19.28
CA GLY A 298 3.60 9.90 18.73
C GLY A 298 2.57 10.95 19.17
N GLU A 299 2.98 11.93 19.98
CA GLU A 299 2.12 13.01 20.43
C GLU A 299 1.84 14.02 19.32
N ALA A 300 0.65 14.63 19.33
CA ALA A 300 0.30 15.65 18.36
C ALA A 300 1.24 16.86 18.48
N VAL A 301 1.70 17.38 17.34
CA VAL A 301 2.54 18.57 17.26
C VAL A 301 1.84 19.67 16.49
N PHE A 302 2.22 20.92 16.76
CA PHE A 302 1.78 22.04 15.92
C PHE A 302 2.42 21.92 14.55
N ALA A 303 1.59 21.93 13.51
CA ALA A 303 2.02 21.84 12.13
C ALA A 303 1.22 22.80 11.24
N ASP A 304 1.86 23.28 10.18
CA ASP A 304 1.17 24.01 9.13
C ASP A 304 0.47 23.01 8.19
N MET A 305 -0.85 22.88 8.36
CA MET A 305 -1.65 21.96 7.55
C MET A 305 -1.73 22.38 6.07
N ASP A 306 -1.51 23.66 5.76
CA ASP A 306 -1.47 24.13 4.37
C ASP A 306 -0.16 23.66 3.69
N GLU A 307 0.96 23.67 4.42
CA GLU A 307 2.24 23.12 3.95
C GLU A 307 2.15 21.60 3.72
N TYR A 308 1.63 20.84 4.68
CA TYR A 308 1.42 19.40 4.52
C TYR A 308 0.52 19.07 3.35
N ARG A 309 -0.56 19.84 3.16
CA ARG A 309 -1.46 19.66 2.02
C ARG A 309 -0.75 19.97 0.70
N ALA A 310 0.10 21.01 0.65
CA ALA A 310 0.85 21.34 -0.55
C ALA A 310 1.88 20.25 -0.91
N GLN A 311 2.62 19.73 0.07
CA GLN A 311 3.56 18.62 -0.13
C GLN A 311 2.82 17.36 -0.60
N PHE A 312 1.74 16.99 0.10
CA PHE A 312 0.91 15.84 -0.26
C PHE A 312 0.37 15.94 -1.69
N ASN A 313 -0.21 17.10 -2.06
CA ASN A 313 -0.80 17.29 -3.39
C ASN A 313 0.25 17.20 -4.50
N ARG A 314 1.47 17.72 -4.26
CA ARG A 314 2.58 17.59 -5.22
C ARG A 314 2.97 16.14 -5.44
N ALA A 315 3.26 15.41 -4.35
CA ALA A 315 3.65 14.01 -4.43
C ALA A 315 2.52 13.16 -5.05
N SER A 316 1.29 13.33 -4.57
CA SER A 316 0.11 12.62 -5.10
C SER A 316 -0.14 12.91 -6.58
N GLY A 317 0.07 14.16 -7.04
CA GLY A 317 -0.10 14.52 -8.45
C GLY A 317 0.90 13.85 -9.40
N LEU A 318 2.15 13.64 -8.94
CA LEU A 318 3.21 12.95 -9.69
C LEU A 318 3.06 11.41 -9.68
N LEU A 319 2.44 10.86 -8.62
CA LEU A 319 2.21 9.43 -8.47
C LEU A 319 0.95 8.94 -9.17
N ARG A 320 -0.11 9.75 -9.18
CA ARG A 320 -1.44 9.36 -9.69
C ARG A 320 -1.34 8.82 -11.11
N GLY A 321 -1.83 7.60 -11.34
CA GLY A 321 -1.80 6.95 -12.65
C GLY A 321 -0.40 6.60 -13.18
N ASN A 322 0.64 6.76 -12.36
CA ASN A 322 2.04 6.56 -12.73
C ASN A 322 2.72 5.56 -11.79
N PRO A 323 2.43 4.25 -11.94
CA PRO A 323 3.12 3.20 -11.18
C PRO A 323 4.64 3.32 -11.35
N ARG A 324 5.37 3.20 -10.24
CA ARG A 324 6.83 3.36 -10.25
C ARG A 324 7.49 2.09 -10.77
N VAL A 325 8.62 2.27 -11.46
CA VAL A 325 9.49 1.15 -11.84
C VAL A 325 9.97 0.47 -10.56
N LEU A 326 9.67 -0.81 -10.44
CA LEU A 326 10.07 -1.61 -9.29
C LEU A 326 11.31 -2.44 -9.64
N VAL A 327 12.28 -2.47 -8.73
CA VAL A 327 13.52 -3.23 -8.92
C VAL A 327 13.71 -4.18 -7.74
N GLY A 328 14.13 -5.40 -8.02
CA GLY A 328 14.47 -6.38 -7.00
C GLY A 328 15.65 -7.25 -7.42
N HIS A 329 16.07 -8.14 -6.53
CA HIS A 329 17.09 -9.15 -6.82
C HIS A 329 16.50 -10.54 -6.62
N ASN A 330 16.30 -11.30 -7.71
CA ASN A 330 15.63 -12.60 -7.66
C ASN A 330 14.22 -12.49 -7.05
N CYS A 331 13.48 -11.45 -7.43
CA CYS A 331 12.35 -10.94 -6.67
C CYS A 331 11.00 -11.61 -6.94
N PHE A 332 10.97 -12.76 -7.62
CA PHE A 332 9.73 -13.50 -7.86
C PHE A 332 9.03 -13.89 -6.55
N LEU A 333 9.81 -14.35 -5.56
CA LEU A 333 9.31 -14.67 -4.22
C LEU A 333 8.70 -13.43 -3.56
N ASP A 334 9.43 -12.32 -3.58
CA ASP A 334 9.03 -11.08 -2.92
C ASP A 334 7.72 -10.53 -3.48
N LEU A 335 7.57 -10.55 -4.80
CA LEU A 335 6.37 -10.06 -5.48
C LEU A 335 5.13 -10.89 -5.15
N VAL A 336 5.27 -12.21 -4.98
CA VAL A 336 4.17 -13.07 -4.54
C VAL A 336 3.75 -12.73 -3.10
N TYR A 337 4.72 -12.49 -2.20
CA TYR A 337 4.43 -12.08 -0.82
C TYR A 337 3.82 -10.68 -0.74
N VAL A 338 4.34 -9.71 -1.49
CA VAL A 338 3.79 -8.35 -1.58
C VAL A 338 2.35 -8.39 -2.08
N TYR A 339 2.07 -9.17 -3.13
CA TYR A 339 0.71 -9.34 -3.64
C TYR A 339 -0.21 -9.89 -2.56
N ARG A 340 0.17 -11.00 -1.91
CA ARG A 340 -0.66 -11.64 -0.88
C ARG A 340 -0.90 -10.73 0.34
N THR A 341 0.10 -9.94 0.72
CA THR A 341 0.08 -9.12 1.93
C THR A 341 -0.73 -7.84 1.76
N PHE A 342 -0.65 -7.19 0.60
CA PHE A 342 -1.21 -5.83 0.42
C PHE A 342 -2.35 -5.76 -0.59
N ILE A 343 -2.39 -6.68 -1.55
CA ILE A 343 -3.43 -6.70 -2.58
C ILE A 343 -4.55 -7.63 -2.13
N GLY A 344 -4.32 -8.94 -2.13
CA GLY A 344 -5.40 -9.89 -1.90
C GLY A 344 -5.04 -11.35 -2.12
N GLU A 345 -6.07 -12.17 -2.34
CA GLU A 345 -5.92 -13.60 -2.65
C GLU A 345 -5.07 -13.82 -3.91
N LEU A 346 -4.09 -14.70 -3.80
CA LEU A 346 -3.24 -15.08 -4.93
C LEU A 346 -4.04 -15.94 -5.93
N PRO A 347 -3.94 -15.66 -7.24
CA PRO A 347 -4.66 -16.46 -8.24
C PRO A 347 -4.16 -17.92 -8.28
N PRO A 348 -4.97 -18.86 -8.80
CA PRO A 348 -4.60 -20.28 -8.86
C PRO A 348 -3.46 -20.59 -9.84
N THR A 349 -3.26 -19.77 -10.88
CA THR A 349 -2.26 -20.02 -11.94
C THR A 349 -1.22 -18.91 -12.01
N VAL A 350 0.00 -19.28 -12.41
CA VAL A 350 1.09 -18.31 -12.59
C VAL A 350 0.81 -17.36 -13.75
N VAL A 351 0.07 -17.80 -14.77
CA VAL A 351 -0.35 -16.96 -15.91
C VAL A 351 -1.24 -15.82 -15.45
N GLU A 352 -2.26 -16.13 -14.63
CA GLU A 352 -3.13 -15.10 -14.08
C GLU A 352 -2.37 -14.19 -13.09
N PHE A 353 -1.43 -14.74 -12.33
CA PHE A 353 -0.53 -13.95 -11.49
C PHE A 353 0.32 -12.97 -12.31
N GLN A 354 0.92 -13.44 -13.42
CA GLN A 354 1.70 -12.61 -14.33
C GLN A 354 0.88 -11.44 -14.87
N GLN A 355 -0.33 -11.72 -15.38
CA GLN A 355 -1.24 -10.70 -15.90
C GLN A 355 -1.64 -9.67 -14.84
N LYS A 356 -2.07 -10.14 -13.66
CA LYS A 356 -2.48 -9.26 -12.55
C LYS A 356 -1.30 -8.44 -12.02
N LEU A 357 -0.12 -9.04 -11.91
CA LEU A 357 1.08 -8.35 -11.45
C LEU A 357 1.53 -7.29 -12.47
N HIS A 358 1.49 -7.61 -13.77
CA HIS A 358 1.87 -6.68 -14.84
C HIS A 358 0.91 -5.49 -14.95
N ALA A 359 -0.39 -5.73 -14.72
CA ALA A 359 -1.38 -4.65 -14.67
C ALA A 359 -1.14 -3.69 -13.49
N LEU A 360 -0.63 -4.20 -12.36
CA LEU A 360 -0.28 -3.39 -11.19
C LEU A 360 1.07 -2.67 -11.35
N TRP A 361 2.08 -3.37 -11.86
CA TRP A 361 3.42 -2.86 -12.14
C TRP A 361 3.80 -3.11 -13.60
N PRO A 362 3.62 -2.11 -14.47
CA PRO A 362 3.94 -2.22 -15.90
C PRO A 362 5.43 -2.45 -16.17
N THR A 363 6.31 -2.12 -15.22
CA THR A 363 7.75 -2.31 -15.37
C THR A 363 8.38 -2.79 -14.07
N ILE A 364 8.85 -4.03 -14.09
CA ILE A 364 9.66 -4.62 -13.02
C ILE A 364 11.02 -5.03 -13.59
N VAL A 365 12.10 -4.79 -12.85
CA VAL A 365 13.44 -5.22 -13.22
C VAL A 365 14.01 -6.13 -12.14
N ASP A 366 14.48 -7.30 -12.56
CA ASP A 366 15.21 -8.23 -11.69
C ASP A 366 16.71 -8.16 -11.98
N THR A 367 17.49 -7.64 -11.02
CA THR A 367 18.95 -7.51 -11.14
C THR A 367 19.67 -8.86 -11.25
N LYS A 368 19.08 -9.94 -10.73
CA LYS A 368 19.59 -11.29 -10.92
C LYS A 368 19.37 -11.76 -12.35
N TYR A 369 18.26 -11.40 -12.99
CA TYR A 369 18.07 -11.65 -14.41
C TYR A 369 19.08 -10.84 -15.24
N MET A 370 19.21 -9.54 -14.96
CA MET A 370 20.19 -8.66 -15.65
C MET A 370 21.61 -9.22 -15.64
N SER A 371 22.08 -9.71 -14.49
CA SER A 371 23.45 -10.22 -14.32
C SER A 371 23.68 -11.60 -14.94
N THR A 372 22.62 -12.36 -15.26
CA THR A 372 22.74 -13.74 -15.74
C THR A 372 22.21 -13.96 -17.16
N HIS A 373 21.58 -12.95 -17.77
CA HIS A 373 20.94 -13.07 -19.09
C HIS A 373 21.88 -13.61 -20.19
N ASN A 374 23.12 -13.13 -20.25
CA ASN A 374 24.09 -13.51 -21.29
C ASN A 374 25.08 -14.61 -20.87
N CYS A 375 24.91 -15.23 -19.70
CA CYS A 375 25.87 -16.22 -19.17
C CYS A 375 25.64 -17.67 -19.65
N GLY A 376 24.60 -17.94 -20.45
CA GLY A 376 24.24 -19.29 -20.88
C GLY A 376 23.93 -20.25 -19.71
N ASP A 377 24.15 -21.55 -19.89
CA ASP A 377 23.91 -22.60 -18.88
C ASP A 377 24.92 -22.60 -17.71
N ILE A 378 25.95 -21.75 -17.76
CA ILE A 378 26.87 -21.57 -16.64
C ILE A 378 26.16 -20.66 -15.64
N ASN A 379 25.82 -21.20 -14.48
CA ASN A 379 25.20 -20.45 -13.40
C ASN A 379 26.31 -19.76 -12.60
N PRO A 380 26.71 -18.50 -12.89
CA PRO A 380 27.65 -17.82 -12.02
C PRO A 380 27.03 -17.78 -10.63
N VAL A 381 27.80 -18.18 -9.62
CA VAL A 381 27.43 -17.89 -8.23
C VAL A 381 27.43 -16.36 -8.16
N SER A 382 26.24 -15.78 -8.19
CA SER A 382 26.03 -14.33 -8.25
C SER A 382 25.05 -13.92 -7.16
N SER A 383 25.42 -14.15 -5.90
CA SER A 383 24.67 -13.57 -4.78
C SER A 383 24.65 -12.04 -4.92
N LEU A 384 23.68 -11.40 -4.27
CA LEU A 384 23.57 -9.94 -4.23
C LEU A 384 24.90 -9.29 -3.80
N GLU A 385 25.48 -9.79 -2.71
CA GLU A 385 26.79 -9.38 -2.18
C GLU A 385 27.90 -9.48 -3.24
N GLN A 386 28.04 -10.65 -3.89
CA GLN A 386 29.09 -10.86 -4.88
C GLN A 386 28.99 -9.88 -6.06
N ILE A 387 27.77 -9.61 -6.54
CA ILE A 387 27.56 -8.64 -7.62
C ILE A 387 27.88 -7.23 -7.14
N ALA A 388 27.46 -6.86 -5.93
CA ALA A 388 27.77 -5.57 -5.35
C ALA A 388 29.30 -5.34 -5.24
N THR A 389 30.04 -6.34 -4.74
CA THR A 389 31.51 -6.31 -4.67
C THR A 389 32.14 -6.20 -6.06
N GLN A 390 31.67 -6.96 -7.05
CA GLN A 390 32.21 -6.89 -8.41
C GLN A 390 31.99 -5.53 -9.09
N LEU A 391 30.97 -4.79 -8.67
CA LEU A 391 30.63 -3.47 -9.21
C LEU A 391 31.17 -2.33 -8.34
N SER A 392 31.81 -2.59 -7.20
CA SER A 392 32.27 -1.54 -6.28
C SER A 392 33.31 -0.61 -6.91
N ASP A 393 34.14 -1.14 -7.80
CA ASP A 393 35.24 -0.41 -8.46
C ASP A 393 34.76 0.47 -9.63
N GLN A 394 33.47 0.38 -9.99
CA GLN A 394 32.90 1.17 -11.06
C GLN A 394 32.69 2.64 -10.60
N ALA A 395 33.54 3.53 -11.13
CA ALA A 395 33.55 4.95 -10.78
C ALA A 395 32.31 5.75 -11.27
N GLU A 396 31.65 5.29 -12.34
CA GLU A 396 30.49 5.96 -12.94
C GLU A 396 29.33 4.99 -13.20
N PRO A 397 28.07 5.40 -12.97
CA PRO A 397 27.66 6.73 -12.51
C PRO A 397 27.89 6.90 -11.00
N LYS A 398 28.02 8.16 -10.55
CA LYS A 398 28.20 8.47 -9.13
C LYS A 398 26.93 8.15 -8.35
N LEU A 399 27.10 7.44 -7.23
CA LEU A 399 26.02 7.16 -6.28
C LEU A 399 26.29 7.93 -4.99
N GLU A 400 25.29 8.62 -4.49
CA GLU A 400 25.35 9.35 -3.23
C GLU A 400 24.19 8.91 -2.34
N LEU A 401 24.48 8.70 -1.06
CA LEU A 401 23.46 8.43 -0.06
C LEU A 401 22.93 9.77 0.46
N ASP A 402 21.62 9.95 0.49
CA ASP A 402 21.03 11.20 0.99
C ASP A 402 21.47 11.50 2.43
N LYS A 403 21.62 12.79 2.74
CA LYS A 403 22.09 13.26 4.04
C LYS A 403 21.23 12.77 5.22
N HIS A 404 19.95 12.49 5.01
CA HIS A 404 19.03 11.96 6.03
C HIS A 404 18.98 10.42 6.07
N HIS A 405 19.64 9.73 5.13
CA HIS A 405 19.57 8.28 4.96
C HIS A 405 20.89 7.55 5.21
N ARG A 406 21.76 8.09 6.06
CA ARG A 406 23.15 7.64 6.24
C ARG A 406 23.36 6.32 7.00
N ALA A 407 22.31 5.55 7.25
CA ALA A 407 22.38 4.30 8.03
C ALA A 407 23.39 3.29 7.46
N TYR A 408 23.58 3.27 6.14
CA TYR A 408 24.43 2.33 5.43
C TYR A 408 25.71 2.97 4.86
N GLU A 409 26.05 4.20 5.28
CA GLU A 409 27.25 4.89 4.79
C GLU A 409 28.55 4.22 5.28
N LYS A 410 28.51 3.62 6.48
CA LYS A 410 29.71 3.12 7.18
C LYS A 410 29.58 1.70 7.71
N GLU A 411 28.42 1.09 7.54
CA GLU A 411 28.09 -0.19 8.16
C GLU A 411 27.38 -1.07 7.13
N GLU A 412 27.86 -2.30 7.00
CA GLU A 412 27.25 -3.34 6.16
C GLU A 412 26.34 -4.18 7.03
N ARG A 413 25.09 -4.40 6.57
CA ARG A 413 24.06 -5.13 7.32
C ARG A 413 23.35 -6.12 6.42
N PHE A 414 24.10 -7.11 5.92
CA PHE A 414 23.52 -8.19 5.12
C PHE A 414 22.37 -8.87 5.86
N HIS A 415 21.31 -9.24 5.14
CA HIS A 415 20.11 -9.84 5.72
C HIS A 415 19.34 -8.88 6.65
N GLU A 416 19.43 -7.58 6.34
CA GLU A 416 18.47 -6.55 6.73
C GLU A 416 17.86 -6.02 5.43
N ALA A 417 16.53 -6.10 5.29
CA ALA A 417 15.86 -5.81 4.02
C ALA A 417 16.19 -4.41 3.48
N GLY A 418 16.30 -3.40 4.35
CA GLY A 418 16.70 -2.06 3.97
C GLY A 418 18.09 -1.99 3.32
N TYR A 419 19.07 -2.75 3.82
CA TYR A 419 20.42 -2.80 3.26
C TYR A 419 20.46 -3.59 1.96
N ASP A 420 19.75 -4.71 1.88
CA ASP A 420 19.71 -5.54 0.68
C ASP A 420 18.95 -4.84 -0.47
N SER A 421 17.90 -4.06 -0.16
CA SER A 421 17.27 -3.16 -1.15
C SER A 421 18.21 -2.03 -1.61
N TYR A 422 19.08 -1.52 -0.73
CA TYR A 422 20.08 -0.51 -1.05
C TYR A 422 21.17 -1.06 -1.97
N LEU A 423 21.68 -2.27 -1.70
CA LEU A 423 22.61 -2.97 -2.60
C LEU A 423 21.96 -3.24 -3.96
N THR A 424 20.70 -3.70 -3.96
CA THR A 424 19.92 -3.93 -5.18
C THR A 424 19.83 -2.65 -6.03
N ALA A 425 19.55 -1.50 -5.41
CA ALA A 425 19.53 -0.20 -6.09
C ALA A 425 20.88 0.16 -6.72
N GLN A 426 21.98 -0.01 -5.98
CA GLN A 426 23.32 0.25 -6.50
C GLN A 426 23.66 -0.65 -7.71
N ILE A 427 23.32 -1.94 -7.61
CA ILE A 427 23.53 -2.92 -8.68
C ILE A 427 22.73 -2.52 -9.92
N ALA A 428 21.45 -2.19 -9.76
CA ALA A 428 20.60 -1.81 -10.88
C ALA A 428 21.18 -0.63 -11.67
N VAL A 429 21.65 0.41 -10.97
CA VAL A 429 22.25 1.59 -11.60
C VAL A 429 23.59 1.26 -12.28
N ARG A 430 24.51 0.61 -11.57
CA ARG A 430 25.86 0.33 -12.10
C ARG A 430 25.81 -0.68 -13.24
N LEU A 431 25.06 -1.76 -13.08
CA LEU A 431 24.96 -2.83 -14.07
C LEU A 431 24.26 -2.35 -15.34
N SER A 432 23.16 -1.60 -15.24
CA SER A 432 22.51 -1.05 -16.43
C SER A 432 23.41 -0.09 -17.22
N SER A 433 24.13 0.80 -16.54
CA SER A 433 25.14 1.68 -17.17
C SER A 433 26.26 0.88 -17.84
N LYS A 434 26.76 -0.17 -17.18
CA LYS A 434 27.80 -1.04 -17.75
C LYS A 434 27.32 -1.78 -19.00
N LEU A 435 26.09 -2.29 -18.98
CA LEU A 435 25.47 -2.99 -20.11
C LEU A 435 25.21 -2.04 -21.29
N GLU A 436 24.77 -0.81 -21.04
CA GLU A 436 24.60 0.24 -22.06
C GLU A 436 25.93 0.57 -22.72
N LYS A 437 26.98 0.86 -21.92
CA LYS A 437 28.32 1.16 -22.43
C LYS A 437 28.89 0.03 -23.29
N ALA A 438 28.57 -1.22 -22.96
CA ALA A 438 29.02 -2.40 -23.70
C ALA A 438 28.17 -2.70 -24.96
N GLY A 439 27.02 -2.04 -25.14
CA GLY A 439 26.04 -2.40 -26.18
C GLY A 439 25.50 -3.82 -26.04
N ALA A 440 25.54 -4.39 -24.82
CA ALA A 440 25.44 -5.82 -24.57
C ALA A 440 24.03 -6.42 -24.71
N TYR A 441 23.03 -5.59 -25.03
CA TYR A 441 21.63 -5.98 -25.25
C TYR A 441 21.10 -5.61 -26.65
N ILE A 442 21.96 -5.12 -27.55
CA ILE A 442 21.61 -4.88 -28.95
C ILE A 442 21.91 -6.17 -29.73
N ASP A 443 20.89 -6.83 -30.26
CA ASP A 443 21.06 -8.05 -31.07
C ASP A 443 21.95 -7.78 -32.29
N ALA A 444 22.86 -8.72 -32.58
CA ALA A 444 23.81 -8.63 -33.69
C ALA A 444 23.16 -8.51 -35.08
N ASP A 445 21.86 -8.84 -35.22
CA ASP A 445 21.13 -8.63 -36.48
C ASP A 445 20.78 -7.16 -36.76
N SER A 446 20.89 -6.28 -35.75
CA SER A 446 20.72 -4.82 -35.87
C SER A 446 21.97 -4.13 -36.44
N GLN A 447 23.13 -4.81 -36.44
CA GLN A 447 24.44 -4.26 -36.86
C GLN A 447 24.82 -4.60 -38.32
N LYS A 448 23.85 -4.80 -39.22
CA LYS A 448 24.14 -4.96 -40.66
C LYS A 448 24.44 -3.65 -41.41
N THR A 449 24.79 -2.58 -40.71
CA THR A 449 25.43 -1.39 -41.30
C THR A 449 26.39 -0.73 -40.32
N SER A 450 27.58 -1.32 -40.12
CA SER A 450 28.89 -0.64 -40.11
C SER A 450 29.96 -1.46 -39.38
N GLY A 451 30.97 -1.93 -40.13
CA GLY A 451 32.37 -2.08 -39.69
C GLY A 451 32.69 -3.02 -38.52
N ILE A 452 33.13 -4.23 -38.86
CA ILE A 452 33.73 -5.23 -37.95
C ILE A 452 34.99 -4.67 -37.26
N THR A 453 35.05 -4.75 -35.93
CA THR A 453 36.28 -5.09 -35.19
C THR A 453 35.97 -6.04 -34.03
N ASN A 454 36.63 -7.21 -34.07
CA ASN A 454 36.54 -8.29 -33.09
C ASN A 454 36.85 -7.84 -31.65
N GLY A 455 35.88 -7.95 -30.75
CA GLY A 455 36.02 -7.73 -29.30
C GLY A 455 35.66 -8.96 -28.44
N MET A 456 35.63 -10.16 -29.02
CA MET A 456 35.41 -11.40 -28.27
C MET A 456 36.74 -11.91 -27.72
N ASN A 457 37.13 -11.46 -26.51
CA ASN A 457 38.01 -12.21 -25.60
C ASN A 457 38.18 -11.61 -24.18
N GLU A 458 37.52 -10.52 -23.79
CA GLU A 458 37.77 -9.87 -22.48
C GLU A 458 36.74 -10.12 -21.36
N LEU A 459 35.79 -11.04 -21.53
CA LEU A 459 34.91 -11.46 -20.42
C LEU A 459 35.50 -12.67 -19.67
N ASN A 460 36.70 -12.49 -19.11
CA ASN A 460 37.29 -13.43 -18.15
C ASN A 460 37.40 -12.75 -16.78
N LEU A 461 36.50 -13.10 -15.86
CA LEU A 461 36.43 -12.62 -14.48
C LEU A 461 37.40 -13.39 -13.56
N THR A 462 38.72 -13.31 -13.81
CA THR A 462 39.73 -13.78 -12.83
C THR A 462 41.06 -13.01 -12.91
N ASN A 463 41.47 -12.53 -11.72
CA ASN A 463 42.83 -12.26 -11.20
C ASN A 463 43.52 -10.88 -11.35
N ASN A 464 43.77 -10.30 -10.17
CA ASN A 464 45.00 -9.73 -9.62
C ASN A 464 46.04 -9.14 -10.59
N ASP A 465 46.34 -7.84 -10.43
CA ASP A 465 47.67 -7.42 -9.97
C ASP A 465 47.77 -5.92 -9.61
N SER A 466 48.82 -5.63 -8.83
CA SER A 466 49.04 -4.47 -7.95
C SER A 466 49.88 -3.32 -8.52
N ALA A 467 49.44 -2.07 -8.26
CA ALA A 467 50.20 -0.81 -7.99
C ALA A 467 51.14 -0.21 -9.09
N PRO A 468 51.64 1.05 -9.01
CA PRO A 468 51.46 2.11 -7.99
C PRO A 468 51.11 3.54 -8.50
N ARG A 469 50.84 4.39 -7.50
CA ARG A 469 50.41 5.79 -7.40
C ARG A 469 51.45 6.84 -7.84
N LYS A 470 51.01 8.00 -8.38
CA LYS A 470 51.76 9.28 -8.35
C LYS A 470 50.86 10.51 -8.14
N THR A 471 51.33 11.39 -7.26
CA THR A 471 50.88 12.74 -6.85
C THR A 471 51.31 13.79 -7.89
N THR A 472 50.75 15.00 -8.07
CA THR A 472 50.64 16.19 -7.19
C THR A 472 49.97 17.36 -7.96
N GLY A 473 49.37 18.36 -7.27
CA GLY A 473 49.57 19.78 -7.63
C GLY A 473 48.32 20.69 -7.74
N ASP A 474 48.15 21.58 -6.76
CA ASP A 474 47.21 22.72 -6.65
C ASP A 474 47.28 23.76 -7.78
N THR A 475 46.17 24.47 -8.05
CA THR A 475 45.99 25.93 -7.77
C THR A 475 44.67 26.48 -8.35
N ASN A 476 43.95 27.24 -7.52
CA ASN A 476 42.87 28.20 -7.84
C ASN A 476 43.49 29.64 -7.73
N PRO A 477 42.85 30.80 -8.05
CA PRO A 477 41.39 31.07 -8.12
C PRO A 477 40.89 32.13 -9.15
N ASN A 478 39.56 32.32 -9.14
CA ASN A 478 38.77 33.54 -9.43
C ASN A 478 38.61 34.07 -10.87
N THR A 479 37.35 34.07 -11.33
CA THR A 479 36.66 35.29 -11.82
C THR A 479 35.15 35.09 -11.80
N LEU A 480 34.47 35.89 -10.98
CA LEU A 480 33.02 36.10 -10.93
C LEU A 480 32.62 37.10 -12.02
N ASN A 481 31.48 36.90 -12.71
CA ASN A 481 30.40 37.90 -12.83
C ASN A 481 29.16 37.37 -13.58
N PRO A 482 27.99 38.05 -13.50
CA PRO A 482 26.74 37.46 -13.03
C PRO A 482 25.58 37.63 -14.03
N THR A 483 24.34 37.38 -13.56
CA THR A 483 23.01 37.66 -14.15
C THR A 483 22.31 36.48 -14.82
N ALA A 484 21.59 35.72 -13.99
CA ALA A 484 20.34 35.07 -14.37
C ALA A 484 19.39 35.23 -13.17
N ASP A 485 18.28 35.92 -13.39
CA ASP A 485 17.28 36.26 -12.38
C ASP A 485 16.65 35.00 -11.78
N GLY A 486 17.12 34.63 -10.59
CA GLY A 486 16.62 33.50 -9.81
C GLY A 486 16.16 33.99 -8.44
N PHE A 487 14.88 33.70 -8.15
CA PHE A 487 14.26 33.71 -6.84
C PHE A 487 14.19 35.06 -6.09
N THR A 488 12.99 35.67 -6.09
CA THR A 488 12.64 36.74 -5.15
C THR A 488 12.20 36.09 -3.82
N PRO A 489 12.88 36.33 -2.69
CA PRO A 489 12.41 35.82 -1.40
C PRO A 489 11.05 36.44 -1.05
N SER A 490 10.16 35.62 -0.49
CA SER A 490 8.87 36.05 0.05
C SER A 490 9.06 37.17 1.08
N VAL A 491 8.47 38.33 0.81
CA VAL A 491 8.50 39.49 1.71
C VAL A 491 7.83 39.12 3.04
N VAL A 492 8.55 39.30 4.14
CA VAL A 492 8.03 39.06 5.49
C VAL A 492 6.80 39.95 5.71
N GLY A 493 5.63 39.32 5.87
CA GLY A 493 4.33 40.00 6.06
C GLY A 493 3.37 39.94 4.88
N ALA A 494 3.75 39.34 3.74
CA ALA A 494 2.82 39.11 2.64
C ALA A 494 1.80 38.01 2.99
N LYS A 495 0.50 38.34 2.99
CA LYS A 495 -0.57 37.33 3.10
C LYS A 495 -0.70 36.60 1.76
N TRP A 496 -0.74 35.27 1.81
CA TRP A 496 -0.98 34.43 0.64
C TRP A 496 -2.32 34.77 -0.02
N LYS A 497 -2.29 34.96 -1.34
CA LYS A 497 -3.48 35.18 -2.16
C LYS A 497 -4.24 33.87 -2.26
N ARG A 498 -5.55 33.89 -1.97
CA ARG A 498 -6.42 32.70 -1.99
C ARG A 498 -7.22 32.65 -3.27
N VAL A 499 -7.76 31.47 -3.60
CA VAL A 499 -8.74 31.29 -4.67
C VAL A 499 -9.90 32.27 -4.46
N GLY A 500 -10.14 33.15 -5.45
CA GLY A 500 -11.10 34.27 -5.36
C GLY A 500 -10.49 35.65 -5.10
N ASP A 501 -9.17 35.76 -4.90
CA ASP A 501 -8.47 37.05 -4.87
C ASP A 501 -8.47 37.66 -6.29
N PRO A 502 -8.98 38.89 -6.49
CA PRO A 502 -9.10 39.53 -7.80
C PRO A 502 -7.75 39.79 -8.49
N THR A 503 -6.63 39.63 -7.78
CA THR A 503 -5.27 39.74 -8.33
C THR A 503 -4.68 38.39 -8.76
N VAL A 504 -5.42 37.29 -8.61
CA VAL A 504 -5.09 35.96 -9.15
C VAL A 504 -5.96 35.76 -10.39
N ALA A 505 -5.33 35.62 -11.56
CA ALA A 505 -6.07 35.34 -12.79
C ALA A 505 -6.87 34.02 -12.60
N GLY A 506 -8.16 34.03 -12.93
CA GLY A 506 -9.02 32.86 -12.74
C GLY A 506 -8.50 31.68 -13.57
N THR A 507 -7.95 30.66 -12.91
CA THR A 507 -7.61 29.39 -13.55
C THR A 507 -8.88 28.57 -13.61
N GLN A 508 -9.55 28.58 -14.75
CA GLN A 508 -10.59 27.60 -15.06
C GLN A 508 -10.27 27.00 -16.43
N GLY A 509 -9.83 25.75 -16.42
CA GLY A 509 -9.54 24.96 -17.61
C GLY A 509 -9.23 23.51 -17.23
N VAL A 510 -9.45 22.58 -18.16
CA VAL A 510 -9.21 21.13 -17.97
C VAL A 510 -7.74 20.82 -17.62
N ASN A 511 -6.84 21.73 -17.96
CA ASN A 511 -5.40 21.67 -17.66
C ASN A 511 -5.01 22.56 -16.45
N ASP A 512 -5.96 23.05 -15.65
CA ASP A 512 -5.63 23.76 -14.43
C ASP A 512 -5.04 22.77 -13.42
N PRO A 513 -3.74 22.89 -13.06
CA PRO A 513 -3.10 21.98 -12.12
C PRO A 513 -3.73 22.03 -10.71
N PHE A 514 -4.58 23.03 -10.44
CA PHE A 514 -5.32 23.19 -9.20
C PHE A 514 -6.80 22.77 -9.28
N GLN A 515 -7.33 22.39 -10.45
CA GLN A 515 -8.64 21.70 -10.56
C GLN A 515 -8.49 20.22 -10.17
N TYR A 516 -8.23 20.00 -8.89
CA TYR A 516 -7.90 18.70 -8.34
C TYR A 516 -9.14 17.78 -8.25
N ARG A 517 -9.21 16.76 -9.11
CA ARG A 517 -10.05 15.56 -8.90
C ARG A 517 -9.16 14.39 -8.48
N PRO A 518 -9.06 14.07 -7.18
CA PRO A 518 -8.15 13.05 -6.68
C PRO A 518 -8.36 11.65 -7.28
N HIS A 519 -9.60 11.32 -7.65
CA HIS A 519 -10.02 9.99 -8.07
C HIS A 519 -9.85 9.74 -9.59
N ASP A 520 -9.56 10.78 -10.39
CA ASP A 520 -9.37 10.61 -11.84
C ASP A 520 -7.90 10.22 -12.13
N LEU A 521 -7.66 8.93 -12.30
CA LEU A 521 -6.33 8.36 -12.56
C LEU A 521 -5.82 8.60 -13.98
N ARG A 522 -6.66 9.11 -14.91
CA ARG A 522 -6.27 9.34 -16.31
C ARG A 522 -5.42 10.60 -16.49
N HIS A 523 -5.55 11.55 -15.57
CA HIS A 523 -4.76 12.76 -15.56
C HIS A 523 -3.58 12.57 -14.62
N HIS A 524 -2.34 12.67 -15.11
CA HIS A 524 -1.15 12.64 -14.26
C HIS A 524 -0.24 13.81 -14.62
N GLN A 525 0.53 14.26 -13.64
CA GLN A 525 1.56 15.25 -13.89
C GLN A 525 2.85 14.51 -14.25
N GLU A 526 3.30 14.67 -15.49
CA GLU A 526 4.61 14.16 -15.90
C GLU A 526 5.70 14.98 -15.21
N ASP A 527 6.72 14.29 -14.71
CA ASP A 527 7.98 14.92 -14.29
C ASP A 527 8.97 14.81 -15.46
N PRO A 528 9.25 15.92 -16.19
CA PRO A 528 10.12 15.89 -17.36
C PRO A 528 11.56 15.48 -17.03
N SER A 529 11.98 15.55 -15.76
CA SER A 529 13.32 15.15 -15.33
C SER A 529 13.51 13.63 -15.38
N LEU A 530 12.44 12.84 -15.23
CA LEU A 530 12.48 11.38 -15.25
C LEU A 530 12.71 10.82 -16.68
N GLU A 531 12.35 11.60 -17.70
CA GLU A 531 12.60 11.27 -19.11
C GLU A 531 14.00 11.66 -19.60
N GLN A 532 14.75 12.42 -18.78
CA GLN A 532 16.09 12.88 -19.11
C GLN A 532 17.17 11.89 -18.65
N GLY A 533 18.31 11.93 -19.33
CA GLY A 533 19.47 11.08 -19.07
C GLY A 533 20.74 11.92 -18.98
N PHE A 534 21.81 11.32 -18.46
CA PHE A 534 23.15 11.90 -18.53
C PHE A 534 24.15 10.85 -19.01
N PRO A 535 25.27 11.24 -19.66
CA PRO A 535 26.27 10.30 -20.16
C PRO A 535 26.77 9.35 -19.07
N GLY A 536 26.74 8.04 -19.36
CA GLY A 536 27.14 7.01 -18.41
C GLY A 536 26.12 6.73 -17.29
N GLY A 537 24.95 7.36 -17.31
CA GLY A 537 23.81 7.01 -16.46
C GLY A 537 23.09 5.73 -16.91
N MET A 538 21.93 5.46 -16.30
CA MET A 538 21.05 4.37 -16.71
C MET A 538 20.42 4.64 -18.09
N PRO A 539 20.10 3.58 -18.85
CA PRO A 539 19.34 3.67 -20.11
C PRO A 539 18.01 4.43 -19.97
N LEU A 540 17.66 5.22 -21.00
CA LEU A 540 16.36 5.90 -21.09
C LEU A 540 15.21 4.89 -21.21
N ARG A 541 14.00 5.24 -20.75
CA ARG A 541 12.83 4.33 -20.72
C ARG A 541 12.46 3.73 -22.08
N GLY A 542 12.68 4.47 -23.18
CA GLY A 542 12.42 4.00 -24.54
C GLY A 542 13.54 3.16 -25.18
N SER A 543 14.63 2.86 -24.46
CA SER A 543 15.74 2.08 -25.00
C SER A 543 15.46 0.58 -25.01
N ASP A 544 16.19 -0.14 -25.87
CA ASP A 544 16.13 -1.61 -25.99
C ASP A 544 16.46 -2.33 -24.67
N PHE A 545 17.18 -1.69 -23.76
CA PHE A 545 17.45 -2.21 -22.42
C PHE A 545 16.17 -2.68 -21.71
N TRP A 546 15.11 -1.88 -21.76
CA TRP A 546 13.85 -2.18 -21.07
C TRP A 546 13.09 -3.31 -21.75
N ARG A 547 13.20 -3.44 -23.08
CA ARG A 547 12.67 -4.60 -23.81
C ARG A 547 13.39 -5.89 -23.41
N VAL A 548 14.70 -5.85 -23.20
CA VAL A 548 15.49 -7.04 -22.85
C VAL A 548 15.30 -7.42 -21.38
N TYR A 549 15.47 -6.49 -20.45
CA TYR A 549 15.53 -6.78 -19.01
C TYR A 549 14.26 -6.45 -18.23
N GLY A 550 13.38 -5.62 -18.77
CA GLY A 550 12.09 -5.34 -18.17
C GLY A 550 11.18 -6.58 -18.19
N ASN A 551 10.39 -6.72 -17.14
CA ASN A 551 9.30 -7.69 -16.99
C ASN A 551 9.73 -9.16 -17.12
N LYS A 552 11.01 -9.44 -16.84
CA LYS A 552 11.58 -10.79 -16.82
C LYS A 552 12.25 -11.03 -15.47
N LEU A 553 11.65 -11.93 -14.70
CA LEU A 553 12.10 -12.28 -13.36
C LEU A 553 12.86 -13.59 -13.41
N ARG A 554 14.04 -13.65 -12.77
CA ARG A 554 14.81 -14.90 -12.73
C ARG A 554 14.12 -15.86 -11.77
N VAL A 555 13.89 -17.11 -12.21
CA VAL A 555 13.30 -18.15 -11.36
C VAL A 555 14.15 -19.41 -11.44
N PHE A 556 15.10 -19.56 -10.52
CA PHE A 556 16.02 -20.69 -10.56
C PHE A 556 15.35 -22.03 -10.31
N GLY A 557 15.91 -23.04 -10.97
CA GLY A 557 15.52 -24.42 -10.77
C GLY A 557 14.20 -24.79 -11.42
N THR A 558 13.60 -23.93 -12.25
CA THR A 558 12.48 -24.32 -13.12
C THR A 558 12.96 -24.67 -14.54
N GLU A 559 12.09 -25.30 -15.32
CA GLU A 559 12.34 -25.60 -16.74
C GLU A 559 12.57 -24.33 -17.56
N GLU A 560 11.73 -23.32 -17.31
CA GLU A 560 11.73 -22.03 -18.01
C GLU A 560 12.89 -21.14 -17.54
N GLY A 561 13.32 -21.27 -16.28
CA GLY A 561 14.39 -20.48 -15.67
C GLY A 561 14.07 -18.99 -15.53
N VAL A 562 12.91 -18.53 -15.99
CA VAL A 562 12.48 -17.14 -16.02
C VAL A 562 10.94 -17.07 -15.99
N CYS A 563 10.41 -16.06 -15.33
CA CYS A 563 9.02 -15.67 -15.36
C CYS A 563 8.88 -14.38 -16.18
N VAL A 564 8.17 -14.46 -17.30
CA VAL A 564 7.94 -13.35 -18.23
C VAL A 564 6.56 -12.74 -17.93
N LEU A 565 6.47 -11.44 -17.68
CA LEU A 565 5.20 -10.79 -17.32
C LEU A 565 4.45 -10.21 -18.53
N ASP A 566 5.13 -10.01 -19.66
CA ASP A 566 4.64 -9.29 -20.87
C ASP A 566 4.15 -10.22 -22.00
N SER A 567 4.11 -11.54 -21.78
CA SER A 567 3.74 -12.53 -22.79
C SER A 567 2.22 -12.62 -23.06
N GLY A 568 1.69 -11.66 -23.82
CA GLY A 568 0.64 -11.89 -24.82
C GLY A 568 -0.82 -11.99 -24.36
N ASP A 569 -1.65 -11.15 -24.97
CA ASP A 569 -3.12 -11.05 -24.92
C ASP A 569 -3.72 -10.69 -23.55
N ALA A 570 -3.49 -9.45 -23.14
CA ALA A 570 -4.49 -8.73 -22.37
C ALA A 570 -5.74 -8.56 -23.25
N GLN A 571 -6.65 -9.54 -23.23
CA GLN A 571 -8.06 -9.16 -23.30
C GLN A 571 -8.26 -8.23 -22.12
N ASP A 572 -8.51 -6.96 -22.42
CA ASP A 572 -8.97 -5.96 -21.47
C ASP A 572 -9.97 -6.64 -20.52
N PRO A 573 -9.59 -6.96 -19.27
CA PRO A 573 -10.57 -7.39 -18.30
C PRO A 573 -11.29 -6.10 -18.00
N GLY A 574 -12.37 -5.87 -18.76
CA GLY A 574 -13.04 -4.58 -18.88
C GLY A 574 -13.05 -3.91 -17.53
N SER A 575 -12.51 -2.69 -17.50
CA SER A 575 -12.39 -1.83 -16.33
C SER A 575 -13.67 -1.89 -15.49
N GLU A 576 -13.75 -2.86 -14.59
CA GLU A 576 -14.57 -2.77 -13.40
C GLU A 576 -13.82 -1.76 -12.56
N ASP A 577 -14.18 -0.49 -12.79
CA ASP A 577 -14.02 0.58 -11.83
C ASP A 577 -14.75 0.15 -10.54
N GLU A 578 -14.14 -0.75 -9.76
CA GLU A 578 -14.62 -1.24 -8.46
C GLU A 578 -14.26 -0.26 -7.32
N ASP A 579 -13.99 1.00 -7.65
CA ASP A 579 -14.00 2.14 -6.73
C ASP A 579 -15.17 3.10 -7.05
N GLY A 580 -16.30 2.54 -7.48
CA GLY A 580 -17.58 3.23 -7.52
C GLY A 580 -18.08 3.58 -6.13
N ASP A 581 -17.63 4.72 -5.59
CA ASP A 581 -18.27 5.45 -4.50
C ASP A 581 -19.63 5.98 -5.00
N GLY A 582 -20.59 5.07 -5.09
CA GLY A 582 -21.96 5.35 -5.53
C GLY A 582 -22.72 6.12 -4.45
N MET A 583 -22.63 7.45 -4.52
CA MET A 583 -23.72 8.32 -4.06
C MET A 583 -24.99 7.91 -4.82
N LEU A 584 -25.96 7.35 -4.11
CA LEU A 584 -27.30 7.08 -4.62
C LEU A 584 -27.92 8.40 -5.08
N GLY A 585 -27.92 8.63 -6.39
CA GLY A 585 -28.65 9.72 -7.02
C GLY A 585 -30.15 9.54 -6.82
N GLU A 586 -30.81 10.62 -6.40
CA GLU A 586 -32.25 10.72 -6.24
C GLU A 586 -32.96 10.41 -7.57
N GLY A 587 -33.63 9.27 -7.63
CA GLY A 587 -34.58 8.97 -8.71
C GLY A 587 -35.86 9.77 -8.51
N GLN A 588 -36.02 10.85 -9.28
CA GLN A 588 -37.32 11.46 -9.52
C GLN A 588 -38.17 10.49 -10.36
N GLY A 589 -39.03 9.72 -9.68
CA GLY A 589 -40.08 8.93 -10.32
C GLY A 589 -41.21 9.85 -10.79
N GLY A 590 -41.24 10.14 -12.10
CA GLY A 590 -42.42 10.64 -12.77
C GLY A 590 -43.44 9.52 -12.93
N VAL A 591 -44.58 9.67 -12.25
CA VAL A 591 -45.75 8.80 -12.37
C VAL A 591 -46.58 9.30 -13.55
N GLU A 592 -46.65 8.54 -14.65
CA GLU A 592 -47.75 8.66 -15.61
C GLU A 592 -48.92 7.81 -15.11
N ILE A 593 -50.04 8.50 -14.86
CA ILE A 593 -51.33 7.93 -14.49
C ILE A 593 -52.09 7.71 -15.79
N GLU A 594 -52.36 6.44 -16.13
CA GLU A 594 -53.46 6.11 -17.04
C GLU A 594 -54.56 5.37 -16.27
N CYS A 595 -55.75 5.98 -16.30
CA CYS A 595 -57.05 5.36 -16.06
C CYS A 595 -58.11 6.29 -16.70
N PRO A 596 -59.18 5.77 -17.33
CA PRO A 596 -59.32 4.56 -18.14
C PRO A 596 -59.28 4.84 -19.65
#